data_AF-A0A8I0AFN8-F1
#
_entry.id   AF-A0A8I0AFN8-F1
#
_cell.length_a   1.000
_cell.length_b   1.000
_cell.length_c   1.000
_cell.angle_alpha   90.00
_cell.angle_beta   90.00
_cell.angle_gamma   90.00
#
_symmetry.space_group_name_H-M   'P 1'
#
loop_
_entity.id
_entity.type
_entity.pdbx_description
1 polymer ?
#
loop_
_entity_poly.entity_id
_entity_poly.type
_entity_poly.pdbx_seq_one_letter_code
_entity_poly.pdbx_strand_id
1 'polypeptide(L)'
;MNKSTPVEEEIEIITLTDENGEDMDFEFLDQIDYEGKRYAVLLPPIEDVEGEEENEDEEVLILQVEEGGNDEAESYVFVDDDDILSSVFDIFKEKFKDEFDFAEE
;
A
#
# COMPACT_ATOMS: atom_id res chain seq x y z
N MET A 1 -35.79 -14.24 -4.27
CA MET A 1 -34.50 -14.74 -3.76
C MET A 1 -33.40 -13.91 -4.39
N ASN A 2 -33.12 -12.77 -3.79
CA ASN A 2 -32.00 -11.91 -4.14
C ASN A 2 -30.85 -12.56 -3.39
N LYS A 3 -30.03 -13.34 -4.11
CA LYS A 3 -28.88 -14.01 -3.50
C LYS A 3 -27.97 -12.92 -2.96
N SER A 4 -27.79 -12.91 -1.65
CA SER A 4 -26.71 -12.19 -0.99
C SER A 4 -25.41 -12.56 -1.68
N THR A 5 -24.81 -11.62 -2.41
CA THR A 5 -23.38 -11.66 -2.70
C THR A 5 -22.71 -11.67 -1.33
N PRO A 6 -21.79 -12.61 -1.03
CA PRO A 6 -20.98 -12.48 0.17
C PRO A 6 -20.30 -11.11 0.13
N VAL A 7 -20.14 -10.49 1.28
CA VAL A 7 -19.22 -9.37 1.46
C VAL A 7 -17.85 -9.89 1.01
N GLU A 8 -17.54 -9.66 -0.27
CA GLU A 8 -16.19 -9.74 -0.78
C GLU A 8 -15.48 -8.60 -0.06
N GLU A 9 -14.50 -8.94 0.77
CA GLU A 9 -13.51 -7.99 1.24
C GLU A 9 -13.02 -7.27 -0.02
N GLU A 10 -13.40 -6.00 -0.17
CA GLU A 10 -13.20 -5.25 -1.42
C GLU A 10 -11.74 -4.87 -1.44
N ILE A 11 -10.89 -5.84 -1.80
CA ILE A 11 -9.46 -5.66 -2.01
C ILE A 11 -9.33 -4.62 -3.13
N GLU A 12 -8.85 -3.43 -2.76
CA GLU A 12 -8.70 -2.33 -3.69
C GLU A 12 -7.36 -2.48 -4.41
N ILE A 13 -7.36 -3.00 -5.63
CA ILE A 13 -6.12 -3.12 -6.42
C ILE A 13 -5.93 -1.84 -7.23
N ILE A 14 -4.76 -1.22 -7.11
CA ILE A 14 -4.35 -0.06 -7.90
C ILE A 14 -3.23 -0.44 -8.87
N THR A 15 -3.32 0.02 -10.12
CA THR A 15 -2.27 -0.17 -11.12
C THR A 15 -1.45 1.11 -11.20
N LEU A 16 -0.14 1.02 -10.93
CA LEU A 16 0.80 2.12 -11.07
C LEU A 16 1.74 1.86 -12.24
N THR A 17 1.85 2.84 -13.12
CA THR A 17 2.80 2.82 -14.24
C THR A 17 4.09 3.52 -13.82
N ASP A 18 5.22 2.84 -13.97
CA ASP A 18 6.54 3.39 -13.66
C ASP A 18 7.09 4.33 -14.78
N GLU A 19 8.31 4.82 -14.61
CA GLU A 19 8.98 5.68 -15.61
C GLU A 19 9.36 4.97 -16.92
N ASN A 20 9.42 3.63 -16.91
CA ASN A 20 9.69 2.79 -18.06
C ASN A 20 8.41 2.48 -18.85
N GLY A 21 7.24 2.78 -18.29
CA GLY A 21 5.94 2.41 -18.85
C GLY A 21 5.51 1.00 -18.47
N GLU A 22 6.09 0.42 -17.42
CA GLU A 22 5.69 -0.87 -16.86
C GLU A 22 4.59 -0.66 -15.83
N ASP A 23 3.46 -1.34 -16.06
CA ASP A 23 2.32 -1.34 -15.15
C ASP A 23 2.52 -2.42 -14.10
N MET A 24 2.46 -2.04 -12.82
CA MET A 24 2.47 -2.95 -11.69
C MET A 24 1.18 -2.79 -10.88
N ASP A 25 0.56 -3.92 -10.56
CA ASP A 25 -0.64 -3.98 -9.75
C ASP A 25 -0.27 -4.11 -8.28
N PHE A 26 -0.75 -3.20 -7.45
CA PHE A 26 -0.54 -3.17 -6.01
C PHE A 26 -1.87 -3.28 -5.28
N GLU A 27 -1.87 -3.91 -4.12
CA GLU A 27 -3.03 -3.92 -3.24
C GLU A 27 -3.01 -2.70 -2.34
N PHE A 28 -4.03 -1.85 -2.46
CA PHE A 28 -4.22 -0.67 -1.62
C PHE A 28 -4.79 -1.08 -0.27
N LEU A 29 -4.03 -0.79 0.78
CA LEU A 29 -4.40 -1.14 2.14
C LEU A 29 -5.05 0.05 2.86
N ASP A 30 -4.37 1.18 2.92
CA ASP A 30 -4.86 2.38 3.60
C ASP A 30 -4.14 3.65 3.17
N GLN A 31 -4.70 4.80 3.55
CA GLN A 31 -4.04 6.09 3.42
C GLN A 31 -3.92 6.79 4.78
N ILE A 32 -2.70 7.22 5.11
CA ILE A 32 -2.36 7.92 6.34
C ILE A 32 -2.05 9.39 6.03
N ASP A 33 -2.75 10.30 6.71
CA ASP A 33 -2.39 11.72 6.71
C ASP A 33 -1.36 12.02 7.80
N TYR A 34 -0.16 12.42 7.42
CA TYR A 34 0.93 12.76 8.35
C TYR A 34 1.61 14.07 7.93
N GLU A 35 1.87 14.96 8.88
CA GLU A 35 2.48 16.29 8.67
C GLU A 35 1.84 17.15 7.55
N GLY A 36 0.54 16.97 7.28
CA GLY A 36 -0.18 17.70 6.23
C GLY A 36 0.05 17.17 4.82
N LYS A 37 0.64 15.97 4.70
CA LYS A 37 0.77 15.18 3.47
C LYS A 37 -0.01 13.88 3.62
N ARG A 38 -0.35 13.26 2.48
CA ARG A 38 -1.01 11.96 2.42
C ARG A 38 -0.01 10.89 2.01
N TYR A 39 -0.11 9.73 2.61
CA TYR A 39 0.74 8.58 2.34
C TYR A 39 -0.15 7.35 2.12
N ALA A 40 -0.07 6.74 0.94
CA ALA A 40 -0.74 5.49 0.63
C ALA A 40 0.16 4.31 1.01
N VAL A 41 -0.43 3.35 1.70
CA VAL A 41 0.20 2.07 2.07
C VAL A 41 -0.32 1.01 1.11
N LEU A 42 0.60 0.37 0.42
CA LEU A 42 0.33 -0.57 -0.66
C LEU A 42 1.09 -1.87 -0.41
N LEU A 43 0.52 -3.02 -0.77
CA LEU A 43 1.24 -4.27 -0.84
C LEU A 43 1.68 -4.53 -2.30
N PRO A 44 2.98 -4.82 -2.54
CA PRO A 44 3.41 -5.32 -3.83
C PRO A 44 2.75 -6.68 -4.10
N PRO A 45 2.55 -7.03 -5.39
CA PRO A 45 2.09 -8.36 -5.73
C PRO A 45 3.16 -9.34 -5.26
N ILE A 46 2.76 -10.37 -4.50
CA ILE A 46 3.64 -11.46 -4.13
C ILE A 46 4.01 -12.16 -5.43
N GLU A 47 5.19 -11.87 -5.98
CA GLU A 47 5.74 -12.73 -7.01
C GLU A 47 6.04 -14.06 -6.32
N ASP A 48 5.28 -15.10 -6.66
CA ASP A 48 5.64 -16.51 -6.41
C ASP A 48 7.00 -16.77 -7.11
N VAL A 49 8.09 -16.23 -6.57
CA VAL A 49 9.44 -16.49 -7.07
C VAL A 49 9.77 -17.90 -6.62
N GLU A 50 9.43 -18.88 -7.47
CA GLU A 50 9.83 -20.28 -7.33
C GLU A 50 11.37 -20.37 -7.26
N GLY A 51 11.96 -20.22 -6.07
CA GLY A 51 13.38 -20.53 -5.86
C GLY A 51 14.16 -19.66 -4.87
N GLU A 52 13.60 -18.60 -4.30
CA GLU A 52 14.28 -17.87 -3.22
C GLU A 52 13.59 -18.17 -1.88
N GLU A 53 14.44 -18.43 -0.89
CA GLU A 53 14.10 -18.86 0.46
C GLU A 53 12.99 -17.98 1.06
N GLU A 54 12.03 -18.64 1.71
CA GLU A 54 10.81 -18.17 2.38
C GLU A 54 11.05 -16.98 3.34
N ASN A 55 11.48 -15.84 2.82
CA ASN A 55 11.43 -14.57 3.55
C ASN A 55 10.04 -14.02 3.26
N GLU A 56 9.05 -14.62 3.92
CA GLU A 56 7.62 -14.24 3.98
C GLU A 56 7.41 -12.87 4.65
N ASP A 57 8.42 -12.00 4.64
CA ASP A 57 8.29 -10.63 5.10
C ASP A 57 7.52 -9.88 4.01
N GLU A 58 6.19 -9.91 4.10
CA GLU A 58 5.30 -9.08 3.30
C GLU A 58 5.60 -7.61 3.60
N GLU A 59 6.58 -7.05 2.87
CA GLU A 59 7.00 -5.66 2.99
C GLU A 59 5.95 -4.76 2.35
N VAL A 60 5.31 -3.91 3.16
CA VAL A 60 4.42 -2.86 2.64
C VAL A 60 5.21 -1.71 2.02
N LEU A 61 4.73 -1.21 0.91
CA LEU A 61 5.26 -0.05 0.20
C LEU A 61 4.48 1.21 0.61
N ILE A 62 5.19 2.25 1.06
CA ILE A 62 4.57 3.53 1.44
C ILE A 62 4.94 4.60 0.42
N LEU A 63 3.93 5.17 -0.24
CA LEU A 63 4.07 6.22 -1.25
C LEU A 63 3.39 7.52 -0.79
N GLN A 64 4.04 8.66 -0.96
CA GLN A 64 3.43 9.97 -0.76
C GLN A 64 2.48 10.27 -1.92
N VAL A 65 1.23 10.61 -1.59
CA VAL A 65 0.23 11.04 -2.55
C VAL A 65 0.29 12.56 -2.67
N GLU A 66 0.62 13.06 -3.86
CA GLU A 66 0.53 14.47 -4.21
C GLU A 66 -0.74 14.73 -5.02
N GLU A 67 -1.61 15.60 -4.49
CA GLU A 67 -2.78 16.07 -5.21
C GLU A 67 -2.34 16.90 -6.42
N GLY A 68 -2.49 16.32 -7.62
CA GLY A 68 -2.32 17.03 -8.87
C GLY A 68 -3.30 18.21 -8.94
N GLY A 69 -2.83 19.40 -9.33
CA GLY A 69 -3.63 20.62 -9.24
C GLY A 69 -4.86 20.58 -10.16
N ASN A 70 -6.06 20.71 -9.58
CA ASN A 70 -7.36 21.07 -10.20
C ASN A 70 -7.90 20.22 -11.39
N ASP A 71 -7.10 19.36 -12.03
CA ASP A 71 -7.49 18.43 -13.11
C ASP A 71 -6.42 17.33 -13.35
N GLU A 72 -5.30 17.35 -12.60
CA GLU A 72 -4.24 16.35 -12.72
C GLU A 72 -4.54 15.14 -11.83
N ALA A 73 -4.29 13.94 -12.36
CA ALA A 73 -4.38 12.71 -11.59
C ALA A 73 -3.41 12.75 -10.39
N GLU A 74 -3.77 12.09 -9.30
CA GLU A 74 -2.92 11.95 -8.12
C GLU A 74 -1.58 11.32 -8.50
N SER A 75 -0.49 11.92 -8.04
CA SER A 75 0.86 11.41 -8.28
C SER A 75 1.37 10.70 -7.04
N TYR A 76 1.89 9.49 -7.20
CA TYR A 76 2.48 8.71 -6.12
C TYR A 76 4.00 8.83 -6.19
N VAL A 77 4.62 9.24 -5.08
CA VAL A 77 6.07 9.49 -5.00
C VAL A 77 6.67 8.68 -3.86
N PHE A 78 7.78 7.99 -4.11
CA PHE A 78 8.50 7.25 -3.07
C PHE A 78 8.97 8.19 -1.95
N VAL A 79 8.79 7.76 -0.71
CA VAL A 79 9.26 8.47 0.47
C VAL A 79 10.66 7.96 0.83
N ASP A 80 11.65 8.85 0.83
CA ASP A 80 13.04 8.53 1.22
C ASP A 80 13.30 8.80 2.73
N ASP A 81 12.40 9.55 3.38
CA ASP A 81 12.50 9.88 4.81
C ASP A 81 12.05 8.70 5.69
N ASP A 82 13.04 7.99 6.26
CA ASP A 82 12.82 6.88 7.20
C ASP A 82 11.98 7.29 8.43
N ASP A 83 12.18 8.50 8.97
CA ASP A 83 11.38 9.03 10.08
C ASP A 83 9.88 9.10 9.72
N ILE A 84 9.56 9.48 8.49
CA ILE A 84 8.18 9.57 7.98
C ILE A 84 7.64 8.17 7.73
N LEU A 85 8.41 7.32 7.05
CA LEU A 85 8.05 5.92 6.80
C LEU A 85 7.71 5.20 8.10
N SER A 86 8.60 5.28 9.09
CA SER A 86 8.41 4.69 10.42
C SER A 86 7.16 5.26 11.11
N SER A 87 6.95 6.58 11.07
CA SER A 87 5.78 7.22 11.69
C SER A 87 4.46 6.79 11.04
N VAL A 88 4.41 6.78 9.71
CA VAL A 88 3.24 6.36 8.93
C VAL A 88 2.98 4.87 9.13
N PHE A 89 4.02 4.05 9.08
CA PHE A 89 3.95 2.61 9.30
C PHE A 89 3.49 2.26 10.70
N ASP A 90 3.94 2.97 11.75
CA ASP A 90 3.50 2.71 13.12
C ASP A 90 2.01 3.03 13.31
N ILE A 91 1.53 4.12 12.69
CA ILE A 91 0.09 4.45 12.64
C ILE A 91 -0.69 3.36 11.91
N PHE A 92 -0.18 2.91 10.76
CA PHE A 92 -0.79 1.83 9.98
C PHE A 92 -0.85 0.53 10.79
N LYS A 93 0.27 0.09 11.38
CA LYS A 93 0.33 -1.06 12.27
C LYS A 93 -0.69 -0.96 13.40
N GLU A 94 -0.82 0.18 14.06
CA GLU A 94 -1.77 0.31 15.16
C GLU A 94 -3.23 0.16 14.69
N LYS A 95 -3.54 0.65 13.47
CA LYS A 95 -4.87 0.53 12.86
C LYS A 95 -5.15 -0.88 12.36
N PHE A 96 -4.17 -1.54 11.78
CA PHE A 96 -4.29 -2.85 11.14
C PHE A 96 -3.80 -4.02 12.00
N LYS A 97 -3.35 -3.81 13.24
CA LYS A 97 -2.94 -4.89 14.15
C LYS A 97 -4.01 -5.97 14.42
N ASP A 98 -5.27 -5.66 14.17
CA ASP A 98 -6.38 -6.62 14.33
C ASP A 98 -6.62 -7.42 13.03
N GLU A 99 -6.12 -6.93 11.90
CA GLU A 99 -6.34 -7.46 10.55
C GLU A 99 -5.08 -8.11 9.96
N PHE A 100 -3.90 -7.53 10.22
CA PHE A 100 -2.57 -7.98 9.83
C PHE A 100 -1.75 -8.40 11.06
N ASP A 101 -1.09 -9.54 10.96
CA ASP A 101 -0.12 -10.03 11.95
C ASP A 101 1.28 -9.58 11.53
N PHE A 102 1.67 -8.37 11.93
CA PHE A 102 3.02 -7.88 11.68
C PHE A 102 4.01 -8.67 12.55
N ALA A 103 4.96 -9.37 11.91
CA ALA A 103 6.05 -9.99 12.64
C ALA A 103 6.82 -8.91 13.43
N GLU A 104 6.82 -9.00 14.76
CA GLU A 104 7.74 -8.22 15.60
C GLU A 104 9.15 -8.82 15.40
N GLU A 105 9.99 -8.16 14.60
CA GLU A 105 11.43 -8.46 14.52
C GLU A 105 12.15 -8.16 15.86
#